data_AF-A0A0Q9IZG4-F1
#
_entry.id   AF-A0A0Q9IZG4-F1
#
_cell.length_a   1.000
_cell.length_b   1.000
_cell.length_c   1.000
_cell.angle_alpha   90.00
_cell.angle_beta   90.00
_cell.angle_gamma   90.00
#
_symmetry.space_group_name_H-M   'P 1'
#
loop_
_entity.id
_entity.type
_entity.pdbx_description
1 polymer ?
#
loop_
_entity_poly.entity_id
_entity_poly.type
_entity_poly.pdbx_seq_one_letter_code
_entity_poly.pdbx_strand_id
1 'polypeptide(L)'
;MAEIRVTSDSLAGVAGQLSSGSQSIESQLSNLKSLVEGLISGDWAGTASQSFNELYSQWDQAGLQLKESLQGISDLLNQAALSYEDSENAIANTFNG
;
A
#
# COMPACT_ATOMS: atom_id res chain seq x y z
N MET A 1 28.30 9.74 16.02
CA MET A 1 27.07 8.92 16.09
C MET A 1 26.31 9.19 14.81
N ALA A 2 26.14 8.19 13.95
CA ALA A 2 25.25 8.32 12.81
C ALA A 2 23.81 8.24 13.37
N GLU A 3 23.29 9.40 13.78
CA GLU A 3 21.87 9.55 14.01
C GLU A 3 21.21 9.17 12.68
N ILE A 4 20.39 8.11 12.67
CA ILE A 4 19.54 7.82 11.51
C ILE A 4 18.52 8.97 11.47
N ARG A 5 18.96 10.11 10.94
CA ARG A 5 18.12 11.22 10.56
C ARG A 5 17.41 10.74 9.32
N VAL A 6 16.17 10.30 9.51
CA VAL A 6 15.23 10.10 8.43
C VAL A 6 15.25 11.39 7.59
N THR A 7 15.87 11.34 6.40
CA THR A 7 15.91 12.48 5.48
C THR A 7 14.63 12.53 4.66
N SER A 8 14.28 13.70 4.14
CA SER A 8 13.18 13.85 3.16
C SER A 8 13.32 12.85 2.00
N ASP A 9 14.54 12.69 1.46
CA ASP A 9 14.85 11.69 0.42
C ASP A 9 14.57 10.26 0.86
N SER A 10 14.91 9.90 2.10
CA SER A 10 14.67 8.55 2.64
C SER A 10 13.17 8.28 2.76
N LEU A 11 12.39 9.27 3.22
CA LEU A 11 10.93 9.19 3.33
C LEU A 11 10.28 9.02 1.96
N ALA A 12 10.65 9.87 1.00
CA ALA A 12 10.16 9.79 -0.37
C ALA A 12 10.52 8.46 -1.04
N GLY A 13 11.74 7.97 -0.81
CA GLY A 13 12.19 6.66 -1.29
C GLY A 13 11.35 5.51 -0.76
N VAL A 14 11.08 5.47 0.55
CA VAL A 14 10.23 4.43 1.17
C VAL A 14 8.78 4.57 0.70
N ALA A 15 8.25 5.79 0.56
CA ALA A 15 6.91 6.04 0.03
C ALA A 15 6.74 5.46 -1.39
N GLY A 16 7.74 5.66 -2.26
CA GLY A 16 7.76 5.09 -3.61
C GLY A 16 7.83 3.56 -3.63
N GLN A 17 8.62 2.97 -2.74
CA GLN A 17 8.67 1.51 -2.57
C GLN A 17 7.34 0.92 -2.11
N LEU A 18 6.66 1.57 -1.16
CA LEU A 18 5.33 1.16 -0.69
C LEU A 18 4.28 1.26 -1.80
N SER A 19 4.28 2.34 -2.58
CA SER A 19 3.37 2.52 -3.70
C SER A 19 3.58 1.42 -4.77
N SER A 20 4.84 1.14 -5.12
CA SER A 20 5.20 0.08 -6.07
C SER A 20 4.80 -1.31 -5.54
N GLY A 21 5.04 -1.57 -4.26
CA GLY A 21 4.64 -2.81 -3.59
C GLY A 21 3.12 -2.99 -3.60
N SER A 22 2.35 -1.92 -3.34
CA SER A 22 0.89 -1.93 -3.38
C SER A 22 0.36 -2.30 -4.76
N GLN A 23 0.91 -1.74 -5.83
CA GLN A 23 0.52 -2.08 -7.21
C GLN A 23 0.81 -3.55 -7.55
N SER A 24 1.95 -4.07 -7.08
CA SER A 24 2.31 -5.48 -7.26
C SER A 24 1.33 -6.41 -6.54
N ILE A 25 0.97 -6.07 -5.29
CA ILE A 25 -0.02 -6.82 -4.51
C ILE A 25 -1.40 -6.77 -5.19
N GLU A 26 -1.84 -5.61 -5.68
CA GLU A 26 -3.12 -5.48 -6.40
C GLU A 26 -3.16 -6.38 -7.65
N SER A 27 -2.08 -6.42 -8.42
CA SER A 27 -1.94 -7.33 -9.56
C SER A 27 -2.01 -8.80 -9.13
N GLN A 28 -1.30 -9.18 -8.06
CA GLN A 28 -1.34 -10.56 -7.54
C GLN A 28 -2.75 -10.94 -7.07
N LEU A 29 -3.43 -10.07 -6.31
CA LEU A 29 -4.79 -10.29 -5.85
C LEU A 29 -5.76 -10.45 -7.03
N SER A 30 -5.64 -9.61 -8.07
CA SER A 30 -6.47 -9.72 -9.28
C SER A 30 -6.25 -11.04 -10.03
N ASN A 31 -5.01 -11.52 -10.10
CA ASN A 31 -4.69 -12.81 -10.71
C ASN A 31 -5.30 -13.97 -9.91
N LEU A 32 -5.15 -13.96 -8.59
CA LEU A 32 -5.76 -14.95 -7.71
C LEU A 32 -7.29 -14.93 -7.83
N LYS A 33 -7.89 -13.75 -7.97
CA LYS A 33 -9.34 -13.57 -8.12
C LYS A 33 -9.84 -14.26 -9.38
N SER A 34 -9.13 -14.09 -10.48
CA SER A 34 -9.45 -14.70 -11.78
C SER A 34 -9.36 -16.23 -11.73
N LEU A 35 -8.37 -16.78 -11.02
CA LEU A 35 -8.24 -18.24 -10.84
C LEU A 35 -9.42 -18.82 -10.06
N VAL A 36 -9.83 -18.11 -9.00
CA VAL A 36 -10.96 -18.50 -8.17
C VAL A 36 -12.27 -18.41 -8.98
N GLU A 37 -12.51 -17.32 -9.69
CA GLU A 37 -13.70 -17.14 -10.54
C GLU A 37 -13.81 -18.24 -11.62
N GLY A 38 -12.68 -18.66 -12.20
CA GLY A 38 -12.62 -19.79 -13.15
C GLY A 38 -13.03 -21.14 -12.54
N LEU A 39 -12.85 -21.32 -11.23
CA LEU A 39 -13.23 -22.53 -10.49
C LEU A 39 -14.72 -22.52 -10.12
N ILE A 40 -15.27 -21.36 -9.75
CA ILE A 40 -16.69 -21.23 -9.35
C ILE A 40 -17.63 -21.27 -10.57
N SER A 41 -17.14 -20.87 -11.74
CA SER A 41 -17.94 -20.82 -12.97
C SER A 41 -18.26 -22.21 -13.57
N GLY A 42 -17.67 -23.30 -13.08
CA GLY A 42 -17.97 -24.67 -13.51
C GLY A 42 -18.56 -25.52 -12.38
N ASP A 43 -19.83 -25.94 -12.53
CA ASP A 43 -20.56 -26.97 -11.73
C ASP A 43 -20.47 -26.92 -10.18
N TRP A 44 -19.86 -25.90 -9.59
CA TRP A 44 -19.66 -25.80 -8.14
C TRP A 44 -20.89 -25.18 -7.45
N ALA A 45 -21.99 -25.95 -7.43
CA ALA A 45 -23.23 -25.58 -6.75
C ALA A 45 -23.55 -26.57 -5.61
N GLY A 46 -23.70 -26.06 -4.38
CA GLY A 46 -24.08 -26.85 -3.19
C GLY A 46 -23.81 -26.09 -1.88
N THR A 47 -24.18 -26.62 -0.71
CA THR A 47 -24.02 -25.94 0.59
C THR A 47 -22.57 -25.49 0.88
N ALA A 48 -21.56 -26.19 0.33
CA ALA A 48 -20.16 -25.79 0.42
C ALA A 48 -19.82 -24.49 -0.32
N SER A 49 -20.60 -24.09 -1.34
CA SER A 49 -20.39 -22.84 -2.07
C SER A 49 -20.75 -21.61 -1.24
N GLN A 50 -21.65 -21.73 -0.25
CA GLN A 50 -22.04 -20.61 0.61
C GLN A 50 -20.90 -20.20 1.54
N SER A 51 -20.31 -21.15 2.26
CA SER A 51 -19.13 -20.91 3.11
C SER A 51 -17.93 -20.42 2.29
N PHE A 52 -17.78 -20.92 1.05
CA PHE A 52 -16.75 -20.42 0.16
C PHE A 52 -16.99 -18.96 -0.27
N ASN A 53 -18.21 -18.60 -0.67
CA ASN A 53 -18.57 -17.23 -1.03
C ASN A 53 -18.34 -16.25 0.12
N GLU A 54 -18.64 -16.66 1.36
CA GLU A 54 -18.34 -15.87 2.56
C GLU A 54 -16.83 -15.64 2.74
N LEU A 55 -16.01 -16.68 2.60
CA LEU A 55 -14.56 -16.58 2.68
C LEU A 55 -14.00 -15.70 1.55
N TYR A 56 -14.53 -15.86 0.34
CA TYR A 56 -14.14 -15.08 -0.82
C TYR A 56 -14.46 -13.60 -0.65
N SER A 57 -15.65 -13.27 -0.14
CA SER A 57 -16.03 -11.89 0.17
C SER A 57 -15.14 -11.27 1.26
N GLN A 58 -14.79 -12.04 2.29
CA GLN A 58 -13.87 -11.58 3.34
C GLN A 58 -12.47 -11.32 2.79
N TRP A 59 -12.00 -12.20 1.90
CA TRP A 59 -10.70 -12.04 1.24
C TRP A 59 -10.67 -10.79 0.35
N ASP A 60 -11.70 -10.54 -0.46
CA ASP A 60 -11.81 -9.35 -1.32
C ASP A 60 -11.79 -8.06 -0.50
N GLN A 61 -12.56 -8.03 0.61
CA GLN A 61 -12.56 -6.90 1.54
C GLN A 61 -11.19 -6.66 2.19
N ALA A 62 -10.53 -7.73 2.65
CA ALA A 62 -9.18 -7.63 3.21
C ALA A 62 -8.16 -7.11 2.19
N GLY A 63 -8.29 -7.52 0.92
CA GLY A 63 -7.47 -7.03 -0.18
C GLY A 63 -7.64 -5.53 -0.43
N LEU A 64 -8.88 -5.04 -0.42
CA LEU A 64 -9.18 -3.60 -0.52
C LEU A 64 -8.59 -2.82 0.66
N GLN A 65 -8.79 -3.31 1.88
CA GLN A 65 -8.28 -2.66 3.08
C GLN A 65 -6.75 -2.59 3.11
N LEU A 66 -6.08 -3.65 2.62
CA LEU A 66 -4.62 -3.66 2.46
C LEU A 66 -4.16 -2.57 1.48
N LYS A 67 -4.83 -2.44 0.33
CA LYS A 67 -4.52 -1.41 -0.67
C LYS A 67 -4.66 0.00 -0.10
N GLU A 68 -5.78 0.28 0.56
CA GLU A 68 -6.04 1.58 1.18
C GLU A 68 -4.99 1.90 2.26
N SER A 69 -4.61 0.91 3.06
CA SER A 69 -3.60 1.07 4.10
C SER A 69 -2.22 1.40 3.51
N LEU A 70 -1.80 0.66 2.47
CA LEU A 70 -0.51 0.90 1.81
C LEU A 70 -0.46 2.26 1.12
N GLN A 71 -1.54 2.67 0.45
CA GLN A 71 -1.65 3.99 -0.15
C GLN A 71 -1.60 5.09 0.91
N GLY A 72 -2.37 4.95 2.00
CA GLY A 72 -2.37 5.92 3.09
C GLY A 72 -1.01 6.08 3.75
N ILE A 73 -0.25 4.99 3.95
CA ILE A 73 1.11 5.06 4.48
C ILE A 73 2.04 5.78 3.48
N SER A 74 1.95 5.46 2.17
CA SER A 74 2.74 6.14 1.13
C SER A 74 2.48 7.65 1.12
N ASP A 75 1.21 8.06 1.20
CA ASP A 75 0.81 9.47 1.23
C ASP A 75 1.31 10.20 2.49
N LEU A 76 1.24 9.54 3.64
CA LEU A 76 1.76 10.10 4.90
C LEU A 76 3.28 10.28 4.85
N LEU A 77 4.01 9.32 4.28
CA LEU A 77 5.46 9.43 4.14
C LEU A 77 5.86 10.52 3.15
N ASN A 78 5.14 10.70 2.05
CA ASN A 78 5.35 11.80 1.12
C ASN A 78 5.09 13.17 1.79
N GLN A 79 4.02 13.30 2.57
CA GLN A 79 3.74 14.51 3.33
C GLN A 79 4.83 14.81 4.36
N ALA A 80 5.32 13.77 5.05
CA ALA A 80 6.43 13.91 5.98
C ALA A 80 7.71 14.36 5.26
N ALA A 81 8.01 13.80 4.07
CA ALA A 81 9.16 14.19 3.26
C ALA A 81 9.15 15.69 2.92
N LEU A 82 8.01 16.20 2.45
CA LEU A 82 7.83 17.62 2.11
C LEU A 82 8.01 18.53 3.33
N SER A 83 7.40 18.16 4.46
CA SER A 83 7.52 18.94 5.72
C SER A 83 8.97 19.02 6.23
N TYR A 84 9.73 17.93 6.09
CA TYR A 84 11.16 17.91 6.41
C TYR A 84 11.98 18.80 5.49
N GLU A 85 11.74 18.72 4.18
CA GLU A 85 12.43 19.56 3.18
C GLU A 85 12.18 21.06 3.43
N ASP A 86 10.93 21.45 3.68
CA ASP A 86 10.58 22.84 4.01
C ASP A 86 11.28 23.33 5.28
N SER A 87 11.34 22.47 6.31
CA SER A 87 12.01 22.77 7.57
C SER A 87 13.52 22.96 7.39
N GLU A 88 14.17 22.10 6.60
CA GLU A 88 15.59 22.20 6.28
C GLU A 88 15.90 23.46 5.46
N ASN A 89 15.06 23.80 4.47
CA ASN A 89 15.19 25.02 3.68
C ASN A 89 15.07 26.29 4.53
N ALA A 90 14.12 26.32 5.48
CA ALA A 90 13.95 27.45 6.39
C ALA A 90 15.17 27.66 7.30
N ILE A 91 15.73 26.57 7.83
CA ILE A 91 16.94 26.60 8.66
C ILE A 91 18.14 27.06 7.82
N ALA A 92 18.31 26.52 6.61
CA ALA A 92 19.40 26.92 5.71
C ALA A 92 19.35 28.42 5.36
N ASN A 93 18.16 28.96 5.09
CA ASN A 93 17.98 30.39 4.83
C ASN A 93 18.34 31.26 6.04
N THR A 94 18.14 30.78 7.27
CA THR A 94 18.52 31.50 8.49
C THR A 94 20.03 31.64 8.63
N PHE A 95 20.80 30.64 8.17
CA PHE A 95 22.27 30.68 8.23
C PHE A 95 22.92 31.48 7.09
N ASN A 96 22.18 31.72 6.00
CA ASN A 96 22.66 32.51 4.85
C ASN A 96 22.19 33.97 4.89
N GLY A 97 21.42 34.36 5.91
CA GLY A 97 20.91 35.73 6.15
C GLY A 97 21.73 36.52 7.16
#